data_AF-A0A453HMY8-F1
#
_entry.id   AF-A0A453HMY8-F1
#
_cell.length_a   1.000
_cell.length_b   1.000
_cell.length_c   1.000
_cell.angle_alpha   90.00
_cell.angle_beta   90.00
_cell.angle_gamma   90.00
#
_symmetry.space_group_name_H-M   'P 1'
#
loop_
_entity.id
_entity.type
_entity.pdbx_description
1 polymer ?
#
loop_
_entity_poly.entity_id
_entity_poly.type
_entity_poly.pdbx_seq_one_letter_code
_entity_poly.pdbx_strand_id
1 'polypeptide(L)'
;ETPAIDVCKGLLGDKAKISIYDPQVTEDQIQRDLAMNKFDWDHPVHLQPMSPTTTKQVSVTWDAYEATKDAHGICIMTEWDEFKTLDYKKIYDSMQKPAFVFDGRNVVDSEKLREIGFIVYSIGKPLDGWLKDMPAVA
;
A
#
# COMPACT_ATOMS: atom_id res chain seq x y z
N GLU A 1 -2.49 13.80 10.57
CA GLU A 1 -2.11 12.95 9.42
C GLU A 1 -2.85 11.63 9.48
N THR A 2 -3.07 11.00 8.32
CA THR A 2 -3.72 9.69 8.24
C THR A 2 -2.66 8.57 8.25
N PRO A 3 -2.96 7.38 8.81
CA PRO A 3 -2.04 6.24 8.78
C PRO A 3 -1.55 5.83 7.38
N ALA A 4 -2.35 6.11 6.34
CA ALA A 4 -1.99 5.84 4.95
C ALA A 4 -0.80 6.70 4.47
N ILE A 5 -0.79 7.98 4.84
CA ILE A 5 0.28 8.93 4.46
C ILE A 5 1.61 8.53 5.10
N ASP A 6 1.58 8.10 6.36
CA ASP A 6 2.77 7.62 7.07
C ASP A 6 3.40 6.39 6.40
N VAL A 7 2.57 5.42 6.01
CA VAL A 7 3.04 4.24 5.27
C VAL A 7 3.60 4.63 3.90
N CYS A 8 2.91 5.53 3.17
CA CYS A 8 3.41 6.02 1.88
C CYS A 8 4.77 6.70 2.02
N LYS A 9 4.95 7.57 3.04
CA LYS A 9 6.22 8.25 3.30
C LYS A 9 7.34 7.26 3.64
N GLY A 10 7.06 6.24 4.45
CA GLY A 10 8.01 5.17 4.74
C GLY A 10 8.48 4.44 3.48
N LEU A 11 7.52 3.98 2.66
CA LEU A 11 7.80 3.30 1.39
C LEU A 11 8.60 4.17 0.42
N LEU A 12 8.27 5.46 0.32
CA LEU A 12 9.01 6.42 -0.50
C LEU A 12 10.43 6.65 0.03
N GLY A 13 10.62 6.67 1.35
CA GLY A 13 11.94 6.71 2.00
C GLY A 13 12.82 5.52 1.60
N ASP A 14 12.21 4.34 1.47
CA ASP A 14 12.84 3.12 0.97
C ASP A 14 12.95 3.05 -0.57
N LYS A 15 12.63 4.16 -1.25
CA LYS A 15 12.68 4.34 -2.71
C LYS A 15 11.69 3.46 -3.49
N ALA A 16 10.63 2.98 -2.85
CA ALA A 16 9.55 2.29 -3.54
C ALA A 16 8.89 3.20 -4.59
N LYS A 17 8.30 2.58 -5.60
CA LYS A 17 7.31 3.22 -6.48
C LYS A 17 5.94 2.84 -5.96
N ILE A 18 5.08 3.83 -5.74
CA ILE A 18 3.74 3.61 -5.20
C ILE A 18 2.68 4.12 -6.18
N SER A 19 1.66 3.31 -6.38
CA SER A 19 0.43 3.70 -7.07
C SER A 19 -0.68 3.78 -6.03
N ILE A 20 -1.38 4.91 -5.96
CA ILE A 20 -2.40 5.19 -4.95
C ILE A 20 -3.74 5.33 -5.64
N TYR A 21 -4.73 4.60 -5.12
CA TYR A 21 -6.13 4.77 -5.46
C TYR A 21 -6.93 4.97 -4.18
N ASP A 22 -7.76 6.02 -4.16
CA ASP A 22 -8.80 6.22 -3.15
C ASP A 22 -10.08 6.74 -3.83
N PRO A 23 -11.25 6.10 -3.63
CA PRO A 23 -12.50 6.50 -4.27
C PRO A 23 -13.00 7.93 -3.93
N GLN A 24 -12.53 8.53 -2.83
CA GLN A 24 -13.04 9.82 -2.34
C GLN A 24 -11.99 10.93 -2.24
N VAL A 25 -10.71 10.61 -2.41
CA VAL A 25 -9.63 11.59 -2.26
C VAL A 25 -9.06 11.97 -3.63
N THR A 26 -9.00 13.27 -3.91
CA THR A 26 -8.44 13.80 -5.15
C THR A 26 -6.91 13.66 -5.20
N GLU A 27 -6.34 13.55 -6.40
CA GLU A 27 -4.89 13.54 -6.62
C GLU A 27 -4.21 14.74 -5.96
N ASP A 28 -4.75 15.94 -6.18
CA ASP A 28 -4.27 17.19 -5.59
C ASP A 28 -4.18 17.12 -4.06
N GLN A 29 -5.16 16.48 -3.42
CA GLN A 29 -5.17 16.32 -1.97
C GLN A 29 -4.11 15.30 -1.52
N ILE A 30 -3.99 14.17 -2.20
CA ILE A 30 -2.95 13.15 -1.94
C ILE A 30 -1.56 13.78 -2.07
N GLN A 31 -1.31 14.53 -3.15
CA GLN A 31 -0.03 15.19 -3.37
C GLN A 31 0.29 16.22 -2.29
N ARG A 32 -0.70 17.01 -1.85
CA ARG A 32 -0.53 17.95 -0.72
C ARG A 32 -0.17 17.22 0.57
N ASP A 33 -0.91 16.17 0.91
CA ASP A 33 -0.71 15.43 2.16
C ASP A 33 0.65 14.72 2.20
N LEU A 34 1.13 14.21 1.06
CA LEU A 34 2.47 13.63 0.94
C LEU A 34 3.57 14.70 1.01
N ALA A 35 3.31 15.92 0.54
CA ALA A 35 4.26 17.03 0.55
C ALA A 35 4.40 17.71 1.92
N MET A 36 3.37 17.64 2.76
CA MET A 36 3.43 18.21 4.11
C MET A 36 4.39 17.39 4.96
N ASN A 37 5.45 18.01 5.48
CA ASN A 37 6.29 17.35 6.49
C ASN A 37 5.49 17.12 7.77
N LYS A 38 5.81 16.05 8.50
CA LYS A 38 5.30 15.85 9.87
C LYS A 38 5.60 17.11 10.66
N PHE A 39 4.58 17.61 11.37
CA PHE A 39 4.77 18.68 12.33
C PHE A 39 5.54 18.09 13.52
N ASP A 40 6.87 18.07 13.40
CA ASP A 40 7.77 17.60 14.44
C ASP A 40 7.72 18.59 15.61
N TRP A 41 7.02 18.24 16.69
CA TRP A 41 6.93 19.05 17.91
C TRP A 41 8.32 19.30 18.55
N ASP A 42 9.27 18.38 18.32
CA ASP A 42 10.61 18.43 18.92
C ASP A 42 11.70 19.04 18.01
N HIS A 43 11.46 19.20 16.71
CA HIS A 43 12.42 19.77 15.75
C HIS A 43 11.72 20.51 14.61
N PRO A 44 11.72 21.86 14.56
CA PRO A 44 11.11 22.60 13.46
C PRO A 44 11.98 22.45 12.20
N VAL A 45 11.76 21.38 11.44
CA VAL A 45 12.34 21.21 10.12
C VAL A 45 11.60 22.16 9.19
N HIS A 46 12.31 23.19 8.72
CA HIS A 46 11.83 24.07 7.66
C HIS A 46 11.25 23.21 6.54
N LEU A 47 10.05 23.54 6.06
CA LEU A 47 9.39 22.90 4.92
C LEU A 47 10.40 22.74 3.78
N GLN A 48 11.07 21.58 3.72
CA GLN A 48 11.90 21.25 2.59
C GLN A 48 10.93 20.75 1.55
N PRO A 49 10.84 21.41 0.38
CA PRO A 49 10.02 20.89 -0.70
C PRO A 49 10.47 19.45 -0.98
N MET A 50 9.50 18.57 -1.27
CA MET A 50 9.80 17.23 -1.74
C MET A 50 10.85 17.32 -2.86
N SER A 51 11.92 16.53 -2.75
CA SER A 51 12.92 16.46 -3.82
C SER A 51 12.22 16.09 -5.14
N PRO A 52 12.61 16.65 -6.29
CA PRO A 52 12.06 16.30 -7.60
C PRO A 52 12.10 14.80 -7.92
N THR A 53 12.96 14.03 -7.23
CA THR A 53 13.01 12.57 -7.30
C THR A 53 11.77 11.89 -6.71
N THR A 54 11.21 12.41 -5.62
CA THR A 54 10.06 11.82 -4.91
C THR A 54 8.78 11.90 -5.76
N THR A 55 8.60 12.99 -6.51
CA THR A 55 7.44 13.16 -7.41
C THR A 55 7.38 12.13 -8.52
N LYS A 56 8.53 11.55 -8.95
CA LYS A 56 8.54 10.47 -9.96
C LYS A 56 8.15 9.10 -9.41
N GLN A 57 8.02 8.95 -8.09
CA GLN A 57 7.80 7.68 -7.42
C GLN A 57 6.34 7.47 -6.99
N VAL A 58 5.48 8.46 -7.18
CA VAL A 58 4.05 8.41 -6.83
C VAL A 58 3.21 8.56 -8.09
N SER A 59 2.28 7.65 -8.31
CA SER A 59 1.21 7.78 -9.30
C SER A 59 -0.14 7.68 -8.60
N VAL A 60 -1.05 8.60 -8.89
CA VAL A 60 -2.46 8.47 -8.46
C VAL A 60 -3.24 7.91 -9.63
N THR A 61 -4.01 6.85 -9.39
CA THR A 61 -4.76 6.12 -10.42
C THR A 61 -6.26 6.23 -10.18
N TRP A 62 -7.05 5.88 -11.19
CA TRP A 62 -8.51 6.06 -11.18
C TRP A 62 -9.27 4.84 -10.68
N ASP A 63 -8.61 3.68 -10.64
CA ASP A 63 -9.17 2.45 -10.10
C ASP A 63 -8.10 1.56 -9.44
N ALA A 64 -8.57 0.59 -8.66
CA ALA A 64 -7.72 -0.36 -7.94
C ALA A 64 -6.99 -1.35 -8.87
N TYR A 65 -7.52 -1.65 -10.05
CA TYR A 65 -6.89 -2.59 -10.99
C TYR A 65 -5.66 -1.95 -11.64
N GLU A 66 -5.73 -0.66 -11.99
CA GLU A 66 -4.59 0.11 -12.48
C GLU A 66 -3.54 0.29 -11.36
N ALA A 67 -3.98 0.61 -10.14
CA ALA A 67 -3.08 0.77 -8.99
C ALA A 67 -2.25 -0.49 -8.71
N THR A 68 -2.84 -1.67 -8.93
CA THR A 68 -2.24 -2.96 -8.58
C THR A 68 -1.54 -3.65 -9.75
N LYS A 69 -1.68 -3.14 -10.96
CA LYS A 69 -1.02 -3.70 -12.15
C LYS A 69 0.51 -3.62 -12.00
N ASP A 70 1.18 -4.73 -12.29
CA ASP A 70 2.64 -4.88 -12.17
C ASP A 70 3.21 -4.60 -10.77
N ALA A 71 2.34 -4.49 -9.74
CA ALA A 71 2.76 -4.28 -8.37
C ALA A 71 3.34 -5.57 -7.76
N HIS A 72 4.27 -5.41 -6.81
CA HIS A 72 4.80 -6.51 -6.01
C HIS A 72 3.95 -6.76 -4.76
N GLY A 73 3.35 -5.72 -4.21
CA GLY A 73 2.53 -5.79 -3.01
C GLY A 73 1.41 -4.77 -3.01
N ILE A 74 0.32 -5.11 -2.33
CA ILE A 74 -0.85 -4.24 -2.11
C ILE A 74 -0.89 -3.90 -0.63
N CYS A 75 -1.06 -2.62 -0.29
CA CYS A 75 -1.33 -2.17 1.07
C CYS A 75 -2.74 -1.59 1.15
N ILE A 76 -3.64 -2.25 1.89
CA ILE A 76 -5.00 -1.77 2.09
C ILE A 76 -5.03 -0.90 3.36
N MET A 77 -5.17 0.41 3.16
CA MET A 77 -4.99 1.42 4.20
C MET A 77 -6.28 2.14 4.60
N THR A 78 -7.38 1.90 3.87
CA THR A 78 -8.72 2.43 4.11
C THR A 78 -9.78 1.33 3.92
N GLU A 79 -10.88 1.45 4.63
CA GLU A 79 -11.93 0.43 4.76
C GLU A 79 -13.08 0.56 3.74
N TRP A 80 -12.78 1.04 2.53
CA TRP A 80 -13.80 1.19 1.48
C TRP A 80 -14.45 -0.14 1.11
N ASP A 81 -15.79 -0.17 1.07
CA ASP A 81 -16.57 -1.37 0.74
C ASP A 81 -16.22 -1.95 -0.64
N GLU A 82 -15.83 -1.10 -1.59
CA GLU A 82 -15.36 -1.51 -2.92
C GLU A 82 -14.22 -2.51 -2.85
N PHE A 83 -13.28 -2.36 -1.90
CA PHE A 83 -12.14 -3.26 -1.76
C PHE A 83 -12.54 -4.67 -1.34
N LYS A 84 -13.74 -4.86 -0.77
CA LYS A 84 -14.23 -6.18 -0.34
C LYS A 84 -14.66 -7.04 -1.53
N THR A 85 -15.03 -6.43 -2.65
CA THR A 85 -15.71 -7.11 -3.77
C THR A 85 -14.92 -7.09 -5.08
N LEU A 86 -13.69 -6.57 -5.08
CA LEU A 86 -12.80 -6.61 -6.24
C LEU A 86 -12.53 -8.04 -6.72
N ASP A 87 -12.25 -8.18 -8.03
CA ASP A 87 -11.78 -9.43 -8.60
C ASP A 87 -10.28 -9.61 -8.29
N TYR A 88 -10.00 -10.15 -7.10
CA TYR A 88 -8.64 -10.42 -6.65
C TYR A 88 -7.91 -11.45 -7.51
N LYS A 89 -8.59 -12.31 -8.26
CA LYS A 89 -7.92 -13.24 -9.19
C LYS A 89 -7.37 -12.47 -10.39
N LYS A 90 -8.16 -11.56 -10.95
CA LYS A 90 -7.70 -10.65 -12.01
C LYS A 90 -6.53 -9.78 -11.53
N ILE A 91 -6.64 -9.21 -10.32
CA ILE A 91 -5.55 -8.42 -9.73
C ILE A 91 -4.29 -9.28 -9.62
N TYR A 92 -4.41 -10.47 -9.01
CA TYR A 92 -3.30 -11.41 -8.88
C TYR A 92 -2.65 -11.67 -10.23
N ASP A 93 -3.41 -12.02 -11.27
CA ASP A 93 -2.84 -12.37 -12.57
C ASP A 93 -2.05 -11.22 -13.23
N SER A 94 -2.33 -9.97 -12.85
CA SER A 94 -1.63 -8.79 -13.35
C SER A 94 -0.45 -8.32 -12.49
N MET A 95 -0.21 -8.95 -11.33
CA MET A 95 0.85 -8.59 -10.39
C MET A 95 2.13 -9.41 -10.60
N GLN A 96 3.26 -8.85 -10.17
CA GLN A 96 4.52 -9.57 -10.08
C GLN A 96 4.45 -10.71 -9.05
N LYS A 97 5.30 -11.73 -9.20
CA LYS A 97 5.34 -12.90 -8.31
C LYS A 97 6.67 -13.00 -7.57
N PRO A 98 6.65 -13.34 -6.26
CA PRO A 98 5.45 -13.55 -5.43
C PRO A 98 4.65 -12.26 -5.18
N ALA A 99 3.32 -12.38 -5.06
CA ALA A 99 2.42 -11.24 -4.87
C ALA A 99 1.98 -11.13 -3.41
N PHE A 100 2.16 -9.96 -2.81
CA PHE A 100 1.89 -9.70 -1.39
C PHE A 100 0.62 -8.87 -1.19
N VAL A 101 -0.11 -9.14 -0.11
CA VAL A 101 -1.20 -8.28 0.38
C VAL A 101 -0.98 -8.00 1.86
N PHE A 102 -0.98 -6.71 2.21
CA PHE A 102 -0.91 -6.19 3.56
C PHE A 102 -2.25 -5.52 3.86
N ASP A 103 -3.13 -6.22 4.56
CA ASP A 103 -4.44 -5.70 4.96
C ASP A 103 -4.36 -5.07 6.35
N GLY A 104 -4.20 -3.74 6.37
CA GLY A 104 -4.17 -2.94 7.58
C GLY A 104 -5.55 -2.65 8.16
N ARG A 105 -6.63 -3.01 7.45
CA ARG A 105 -8.02 -2.67 7.81
C ARG A 105 -8.92 -3.89 7.99
N ASN A 106 -8.40 -5.10 7.78
CA ASN A 106 -9.13 -6.35 7.87
C ASN A 106 -10.39 -6.37 6.98
N VAL A 107 -10.32 -5.78 5.78
CA VAL A 107 -11.44 -5.70 4.85
C VAL A 107 -11.51 -6.86 3.85
N VAL A 108 -10.39 -7.54 3.59
CA VAL A 108 -10.38 -8.67 2.64
C VAL A 108 -10.46 -10.02 3.34
N ASP A 109 -10.99 -10.99 2.60
CA ASP A 109 -10.96 -12.39 3.01
C ASP A 109 -9.55 -12.97 2.80
N SER A 110 -8.79 -13.01 3.88
CA SER A 110 -7.40 -13.50 3.88
C SER A 110 -7.29 -14.96 3.43
N GLU A 111 -8.28 -15.80 3.70
CA GLU A 111 -8.25 -17.22 3.32
C GLU A 111 -8.45 -17.35 1.81
N LYS A 112 -9.46 -16.68 1.27
CA LYS A 112 -9.72 -16.65 -0.18
C LYS A 112 -8.53 -16.09 -0.97
N LEU A 113 -7.87 -15.04 -0.46
CA LEU A 113 -6.69 -14.48 -1.13
C LEU A 113 -5.49 -15.45 -1.09
N ARG A 114 -5.31 -16.21 -0.01
CA ARG A 114 -4.28 -17.27 0.05
C ARG A 114 -4.57 -18.40 -0.93
N GLU A 115 -5.84 -18.81 -1.08
CA GLU A 115 -6.24 -19.81 -2.08
C GLU A 115 -5.93 -19.36 -3.52
N ILE A 116 -6.03 -18.06 -3.82
CA ILE A 116 -5.62 -17.49 -5.11
C ILE A 116 -4.10 -17.55 -5.31
N GLY A 117 -3.32 -17.53 -4.22
CA GLY A 117 -1.85 -17.57 -4.22
C GLY A 117 -1.17 -16.32 -3.67
N PHE A 118 -1.93 -15.38 -3.08
CA PHE A 118 -1.33 -14.23 -2.40
C PHE A 118 -0.64 -14.64 -1.10
N ILE A 119 0.45 -13.93 -0.80
CA ILE A 119 1.07 -13.93 0.52
C ILE A 119 0.39 -12.83 1.34
N VAL A 120 -0.47 -13.23 2.28
CA VAL A 120 -1.35 -12.29 3.01
C VAL A 120 -0.88 -12.05 4.44
N TYR A 121 -0.62 -10.79 4.76
CA TYR A 121 -0.42 -10.24 6.09
C TYR A 121 -1.66 -9.42 6.48
N SER A 122 -2.28 -9.75 7.61
CA SER A 122 -3.44 -9.00 8.12
C SER A 122 -3.30 -8.78 9.62
N ILE A 123 -3.69 -7.60 10.10
CA ILE A 123 -3.52 -7.24 11.51
C ILE A 123 -4.35 -8.18 12.39
N GLY A 124 -3.69 -8.79 13.39
CA GLY A 124 -4.34 -9.68 14.35
C GLY A 124 -4.75 -11.06 13.81
N LYS A 125 -4.37 -11.40 12.58
CA LYS A 125 -4.60 -12.74 12.00
C LYS A 125 -3.29 -13.55 11.94
N PRO A 126 -3.36 -14.88 12.06
CA PRO A 126 -2.17 -15.72 11.92
C PRO A 126 -1.60 -15.62 10.50
N LEU A 127 -0.27 -15.64 10.42
CA LEU A 127 0.45 -15.82 9.15
C LEU A 127 0.14 -17.19 8.56
N ASP A 128 0.35 -17.29 7.24
CA ASP A 128 0.29 -18.55 6.52
C ASP A 128 1.25 -19.59 7.16
N GLY A 129 0.86 -20.86 7.14
CA GLY A 129 1.62 -21.94 7.77
C GLY A 129 3.04 -22.01 7.22
N TRP A 130 3.18 -21.94 5.89
CA TRP A 130 4.48 -22.04 5.23
C TRP A 130 5.39 -20.82 5.48
N LEU A 131 4.83 -19.64 5.77
CA LEU A 131 5.60 -18.45 6.16
C LEU A 131 6.26 -18.62 7.53
N LYS A 132 5.62 -19.36 8.45
CA LYS A 132 6.19 -19.64 9.78
C LYS A 132 7.43 -20.54 9.70
N ASP A 133 7.45 -21.41 8.69
CA ASP A 133 8.53 -22.36 8.45
C ASP A 133 9.55 -21.84 7.43
N MET A 134 9.36 -20.62 6.90
CA MET A 134 10.29 -20.03 5.95
C MET A 134 11.59 -19.72 6.68
N PRO A 135 12.73 -20.29 6.28
CA PRO A 135 14.01 -19.96 6.90
C PRO A 135 14.23 -18.46 6.75
N ALA A 136 14.61 -17.80 7.85
CA ALA A 136 15.00 -16.39 7.80
C ALA A 136 16.09 -16.26 6.73
N VAL A 137 15.78 -15.53 5.66
CA VAL A 137 16.75 -15.25 4.61
C VAL A 137 17.82 -14.37 5.26
N ALA A 138 19.02 -14.93 5.39
CA ALA A 138 20.20 -14.27 5.94
C ALA A 138 20.78 -13.26 4.95
#